data_AF-A0A428P955-F1
#
_entry.id   AF-A0A428P955-F1
#
_cell.length_a   1.000
_cell.length_b   1.000
_cell.length_c   1.000
_cell.angle_alpha   90.00
_cell.angle_beta   90.00
_cell.angle_gamma   90.00
#
_symmetry.space_group_name_H-M   'P 1'
#
loop_
_entity.id
_entity.type
_entity.pdbx_description
1 polymer ?
#
loop_
_entity_poly.entity_id
_entity_poly.type
_entity_poly.pdbx_seq_one_letter_code
_entity_poly.pdbx_strand_id
1 'polypeptide(L)'
;MAADDQKSIKKVPSVDGPAIELKDSEKGHSKLHIDRRQLLRKIDLRLMPAMIISYMLQYLDKTTLGYAAVTGIREDTNLSGQDYAWASSMFYFGYMAASYPMSFGFAKFPISRFLGVTMVVWGIVLCCHAAASSFASLMVLRFLLGASESAISPGFSLLTGMWYAPQEHASRHAIWFAGNAVATMFGSLLAYGIGHAQSGIASWRLIFIIFGAITLAWSLVILFFLPDDPSTAKFLTQEERTFAVNRAQKAQATSKTGQYEWPQLWEALIDPKTWLLFLYADRSRYGGYGGLTATWLKSNDRLREQTEIRVWDTKNKMEYPKPDEYDVILITGAPTHPMSQDSWVKKLLPFMKKTVESEPDKKFVGICFGHQVMALAHGLSVGVNDKGYENAVTSIQLSEMGKRIFKQDTIALNQSHCWEVKEGDLGKIQNVGSTANTAIQGLYLPGRLWTLQSHPEFDKKAMERVLELTRPEISEEEYLKAVADNTGKVDQQVALESLADFVLS
;
A
#
# COMPACT_ATOMS: atom_id res chain seq x y z
N MET A 1 35.53 -38.07 -16.83
CA MET A 1 34.70 -39.18 -17.33
C MET A 1 33.71 -39.55 -16.23
N ALA A 2 32.58 -38.86 -16.19
CA ALA A 2 31.43 -39.18 -15.34
C ALA A 2 30.24 -38.45 -15.97
N ALA A 3 29.62 -39.16 -16.92
CA ALA A 3 28.38 -38.78 -17.53
C ALA A 3 27.22 -39.21 -16.62
N ASP A 4 26.15 -38.43 -16.70
CA ASP A 4 24.77 -38.87 -16.61
C ASP A 4 24.24 -39.31 -15.24
N ASP A 5 23.63 -38.36 -14.53
CA ASP A 5 22.52 -38.67 -13.62
C ASP A 5 21.54 -37.49 -13.54
N GLN A 6 20.99 -37.10 -14.71
CA GLN A 6 19.77 -36.28 -14.75
C GLN A 6 18.59 -37.15 -14.31
N LYS A 7 18.38 -37.24 -12.98
CA LYS A 7 17.12 -37.73 -12.42
C LYS A 7 15.97 -36.93 -12.98
N SER A 8 15.17 -37.62 -13.81
CA SER A 8 13.94 -37.12 -14.40
C SER A 8 13.07 -36.37 -13.39
N ILE A 9 12.99 -35.05 -13.56
CA ILE A 9 11.95 -34.23 -12.93
C ILE A 9 10.63 -34.71 -13.54
N LYS A 10 9.88 -35.53 -12.80
CA LYS A 10 8.51 -35.88 -13.18
C LYS A 10 7.72 -34.59 -13.35
N LYS A 11 7.33 -34.28 -14.60
CA LYS A 11 6.39 -33.21 -14.93
C LYS A 11 5.17 -33.31 -14.03
N VAL A 12 4.89 -32.25 -13.27
CA VAL A 12 3.64 -32.08 -12.53
C VAL A 12 2.50 -32.01 -13.57
N PRO A 13 1.41 -32.80 -13.42
CA PRO A 13 0.33 -32.80 -14.40
C PRO A 13 -0.30 -31.41 -14.53
N SER A 14 -0.68 -31.04 -15.75
CA SER A 14 -1.35 -29.77 -16.07
C SER A 14 -2.72 -29.64 -15.37
N VAL A 15 -3.18 -28.41 -15.23
CA VAL A 15 -4.44 -28.01 -14.55
C VAL A 15 -5.69 -28.56 -15.26
N ASP A 16 -5.57 -29.12 -16.47
CA ASP A 16 -6.67 -29.51 -17.36
C ASP A 16 -6.78 -31.01 -17.70
N GLY A 17 -6.10 -31.91 -16.97
CA GLY A 17 -6.22 -33.35 -17.19
C GLY A 17 -7.51 -34.00 -16.62
N PRO A 18 -8.08 -35.04 -17.26
CA PRO A 18 -9.22 -35.78 -16.73
C PRO A 18 -8.83 -36.67 -15.54
N ALA A 19 -9.85 -37.22 -14.86
CA ALA A 19 -9.82 -38.06 -13.65
C ALA A 19 -8.49 -38.79 -13.36
N ILE A 20 -8.00 -38.65 -12.12
CA ILE A 20 -6.79 -39.35 -11.64
C ILE A 20 -7.22 -40.66 -10.97
N GLU A 21 -6.74 -41.78 -11.50
CA GLU A 21 -6.95 -43.13 -10.97
C GLU A 21 -6.28 -43.29 -9.60
N LEU A 22 -7.06 -43.60 -8.56
CA LEU A 22 -6.53 -44.12 -7.30
C LEU A 22 -6.41 -45.65 -7.43
N LYS A 23 -5.19 -46.18 -7.37
CA LYS A 23 -4.96 -47.62 -7.15
C LYS A 23 -4.92 -47.86 -5.65
N ASP A 24 -5.99 -48.43 -5.10
CA ASP A 24 -5.88 -49.17 -3.83
C ASP A 24 -5.42 -50.59 -4.15
N SER A 25 -4.30 -50.99 -3.54
CA SER A 25 -3.95 -52.40 -3.46
C SER A 25 -4.87 -53.04 -2.41
N GLU A 26 -5.52 -54.11 -2.85
CA GLU A 26 -6.28 -55.09 -2.07
C GLU A 26 -7.80 -54.86 -1.96
N LYS A 27 -8.49 -55.84 -2.56
CA LYS A 27 -9.94 -56.16 -2.53
C LYS A 27 -10.78 -55.37 -3.51
N GLY A 28 -11.04 -56.03 -4.65
CA GLY A 28 -11.79 -55.48 -5.76
C GLY A 28 -13.22 -55.12 -5.42
N HIS A 29 -13.61 -53.89 -5.78
CA HIS A 29 -14.89 -53.49 -6.37
C HIS A 29 -14.79 -52.02 -6.84
N SER A 30 -15.42 -51.73 -7.99
CA SER A 30 -15.75 -50.41 -8.56
C SER A 30 -14.62 -49.37 -8.73
N LYS A 31 -14.19 -49.14 -9.99
CA LYS A 31 -13.43 -47.94 -10.38
C LYS A 31 -14.36 -46.73 -10.29
N LEU A 32 -14.28 -45.94 -9.22
CA LEU A 32 -15.04 -44.70 -9.10
C LEU A 32 -14.27 -43.51 -9.72
N HIS A 33 -14.82 -42.98 -10.79
CA HIS A 33 -14.37 -41.75 -11.44
C HIS A 33 -14.88 -40.53 -10.66
N ILE A 34 -14.05 -40.00 -9.75
CA ILE A 34 -14.34 -38.71 -9.12
C ILE A 34 -13.94 -37.59 -10.09
N ASP A 35 -14.92 -36.83 -10.58
CA ASP A 35 -14.65 -35.63 -11.38
C ASP A 35 -14.12 -34.51 -10.47
N ARG A 36 -12.81 -34.24 -10.60
CA ARG A 36 -12.11 -33.18 -9.85
C ARG A 36 -12.78 -31.82 -9.98
N ARG A 37 -13.31 -31.47 -11.16
CA ARG A 37 -13.93 -30.16 -11.39
C ARG A 37 -15.24 -30.03 -10.63
N GLN A 38 -16.04 -31.10 -10.60
CA GLN A 38 -17.29 -31.13 -9.84
C GLN A 38 -17.02 -31.06 -8.33
N LEU A 39 -16.03 -31.80 -7.84
CA LEU A 39 -15.63 -31.75 -6.44
C LEU A 39 -15.16 -30.35 -6.02
N LEU A 40 -14.27 -29.73 -6.81
CA LEU A 40 -13.81 -28.37 -6.54
C LEU A 40 -14.95 -27.37 -6.54
N ARG A 41 -15.90 -27.46 -7.49
CA ARG A 41 -17.10 -26.60 -7.50
C ARG A 41 -17.95 -26.79 -6.24
N LYS A 42 -18.16 -28.02 -5.77
CA LYS A 42 -18.90 -28.28 -4.52
C LYS A 42 -18.23 -27.62 -3.32
N ILE A 43 -16.91 -27.72 -3.24
CA ILE A 43 -16.10 -27.11 -2.17
C ILE A 43 -16.15 -25.58 -2.28
N ASP A 44 -15.89 -25.04 -3.47
CA ASP A 44 -15.87 -23.60 -3.77
C ASP A 44 -17.23 -22.95 -3.47
N LEU A 45 -18.33 -23.56 -3.87
CA LEU A 45 -19.70 -23.07 -3.59
C LEU A 45 -20.02 -22.98 -2.10
N ARG A 46 -19.27 -23.70 -1.25
CA ARG A 46 -19.50 -23.70 0.20
C ARG A 46 -18.53 -22.80 0.97
N LEU A 47 -17.25 -22.83 0.62
CA LEU A 47 -16.20 -22.06 1.30
C LEU A 47 -16.08 -20.64 0.76
N MET A 48 -16.05 -20.45 -0.56
CA MET A 48 -15.69 -19.15 -1.14
C MET A 48 -16.72 -18.05 -0.81
N PRO A 49 -18.05 -18.24 -0.94
CA PRO A 49 -19.01 -17.22 -0.51
C PRO A 49 -18.87 -16.87 0.98
N ALA A 50 -18.63 -17.87 1.82
CA ALA A 50 -18.45 -17.68 3.25
C ALA A 50 -17.23 -16.81 3.55
N MET A 51 -16.11 -17.10 2.89
CA MET A 51 -14.85 -16.38 3.06
C MET A 51 -14.89 -14.97 2.45
N ILE A 52 -15.45 -14.80 1.24
CA ILE A 52 -15.59 -13.49 0.58
C ILE A 52 -16.40 -12.52 1.44
N ILE A 53 -17.57 -12.93 1.91
CA ILE A 53 -18.45 -12.06 2.71
C ILE A 53 -17.80 -11.73 4.05
N SER A 54 -17.14 -12.70 4.69
CA SER A 54 -16.44 -12.47 5.95
C SER A 54 -15.28 -11.49 5.79
N TYR A 55 -14.49 -11.62 4.71
CA TYR A 55 -13.37 -10.73 4.43
C TYR A 55 -13.84 -9.33 3.99
N MET A 56 -14.97 -9.26 3.28
CA MET A 56 -15.66 -7.99 2.98
C MET A 56 -16.07 -7.27 4.27
N LEU A 57 -16.75 -7.96 5.19
CA LEU A 57 -17.14 -7.39 6.49
C LEU A 57 -15.92 -6.98 7.31
N GLN A 58 -14.85 -7.77 7.27
CA GLN A 58 -13.58 -7.44 7.93
C GLN A 58 -13.03 -6.09 7.48
N TYR A 59 -12.98 -5.89 6.17
CA TYR A 59 -12.50 -4.62 5.62
C TYR A 59 -13.45 -3.46 5.92
N LEU A 60 -14.76 -3.68 5.82
CA LEU A 60 -15.79 -2.69 6.12
C LEU A 60 -15.70 -2.19 7.57
N ASP A 61 -15.55 -3.12 8.51
CA ASP A 61 -15.52 -2.83 9.94
C ASP A 61 -14.24 -2.07 10.32
N LYS A 62 -13.12 -2.43 9.69
CA LYS A 62 -11.84 -1.71 9.83
C LYS A 62 -11.90 -0.27 9.34
N THR A 63 -12.56 -0.03 8.21
CA THR A 63 -12.71 1.30 7.61
C THR A 63 -13.82 2.13 8.26
N THR A 64 -14.62 1.54 9.14
CA THR A 64 -15.74 2.21 9.82
C THR A 64 -15.33 3.46 10.58
N LEU A 65 -14.13 3.49 11.18
CA LEU A 65 -13.62 4.71 11.83
C LEU A 65 -13.54 5.89 10.85
N GLY A 66 -13.18 5.64 9.59
CA GLY A 66 -13.14 6.67 8.55
C GLY A 66 -14.51 7.23 8.20
N TYR A 67 -15.54 6.37 8.15
CA TYR A 67 -16.92 6.80 7.94
C TYR A 67 -17.49 7.55 9.16
N ALA A 68 -17.11 7.12 10.36
CA ALA A 68 -17.47 7.81 11.60
C ALA A 68 -16.83 9.21 11.69
N ALA A 69 -15.62 9.38 11.15
CA ALA A 69 -14.90 10.66 11.13
C ALA A 69 -15.66 11.78 10.43
N VAL A 70 -16.38 11.45 9.35
CA VAL A 70 -17.19 12.42 8.59
C VAL A 70 -18.59 12.63 9.16
N THR A 71 -19.00 11.82 10.15
CA THR A 71 -20.35 11.85 10.76
C THR A 71 -20.35 12.27 12.23
N GLY A 72 -19.27 12.92 12.69
CA GLY A 72 -19.24 13.64 13.97
C GLY A 72 -18.56 12.92 15.15
N ILE A 73 -17.85 11.79 14.93
CA ILE A 73 -17.19 11.09 16.05
C ILE A 73 -16.10 11.93 16.72
N ARG A 74 -15.42 12.81 15.97
CA ARG A 74 -14.28 13.59 16.50
C ARG A 74 -14.75 14.56 17.57
N GLU A 75 -15.85 15.23 17.29
CA GLU A 75 -16.52 16.19 18.17
C GLU A 75 -17.12 15.45 19.38
N ASP A 76 -17.86 14.37 19.16
CA ASP A 76 -18.54 13.62 20.22
C ASP A 76 -17.60 12.91 21.21
N THR A 77 -16.36 12.62 20.79
CA THR A 77 -15.35 11.94 21.64
C THR A 77 -14.17 12.84 22.04
N ASN A 78 -14.25 14.14 21.73
CA ASN A 78 -13.24 15.16 22.01
C ASN A 78 -11.83 14.80 21.48
N LEU A 79 -11.73 14.31 20.24
CA LEU A 79 -10.44 14.00 19.62
C LEU A 79 -9.74 15.29 19.18
N SER A 80 -8.48 15.45 19.58
CA SER A 80 -7.65 16.62 19.26
C SER A 80 -6.33 16.23 18.60
N GLY A 81 -5.77 17.11 17.76
CA GLY A 81 -4.45 16.90 17.15
C GLY A 81 -4.24 15.52 16.52
N GLN A 82 -3.38 14.70 17.11
CA GLN A 82 -3.02 13.36 16.62
C GLN A 82 -3.89 12.22 17.17
N ASP A 83 -4.89 12.51 18.02
CA ASP A 83 -5.71 11.49 18.69
C ASP A 83 -6.43 10.58 17.70
N TYR A 84 -6.96 11.15 16.61
CA TYR A 84 -7.60 10.37 15.55
C TYR A 84 -6.61 9.40 14.86
N ALA A 85 -5.36 9.86 14.63
CA ALA A 85 -4.33 9.02 14.04
C ALA A 85 -3.95 7.88 15.00
N TRP A 86 -3.79 8.17 16.29
CA TRP A 86 -3.55 7.14 17.31
C TRP A 86 -4.71 6.15 17.45
N ALA A 87 -5.96 6.60 17.41
CA ALA A 87 -7.15 5.74 17.40
C ALA A 87 -7.20 4.85 16.15
N SER A 88 -6.68 5.34 15.02
CA SER A 88 -6.51 4.52 13.82
C SER A 88 -5.42 3.47 13.99
N SER A 89 -4.25 3.87 14.50
CA SER A 89 -3.10 2.99 14.72
C SER A 89 -3.34 1.91 15.78
N MET A 90 -4.15 2.20 16.81
CA MET A 90 -4.39 1.29 17.93
C MET A 90 -5.03 -0.04 17.50
N PHE A 91 -5.81 -0.03 16.42
CA PHE A 91 -6.27 -1.24 15.78
C PHE A 91 -5.11 -2.17 15.37
N TYR A 92 -4.08 -1.64 14.71
CA TYR A 92 -2.95 -2.43 14.23
C TYR A 92 -2.07 -2.94 15.37
N PHE A 93 -1.95 -2.17 16.46
CA PHE A 93 -1.28 -2.65 17.67
C PHE A 93 -2.00 -3.85 18.29
N GLY A 94 -3.34 -3.79 18.39
CA GLY A 94 -4.16 -4.91 18.83
C GLY A 94 -4.03 -6.13 17.92
N TYR A 95 -4.07 -5.89 16.60
CA TYR A 95 -3.90 -6.94 15.59
C TYR A 95 -2.55 -7.66 15.75
N MET A 96 -1.46 -6.89 15.87
CA MET A 96 -0.10 -7.43 16.04
C MET A 96 0.03 -8.21 17.35
N ALA A 97 -0.45 -7.66 18.47
CA ALA A 97 -0.36 -8.31 19.78
C ALA A 97 -1.15 -9.63 19.82
N ALA A 98 -2.34 -9.67 19.23
CA ALA A 98 -3.19 -10.86 19.22
C ALA A 98 -2.82 -11.88 18.15
N SER A 99 -2.09 -11.50 17.09
CA SER A 99 -1.67 -12.43 16.03
C SER A 99 -0.99 -13.68 16.60
N TYR A 100 -0.13 -13.50 17.61
CA TYR A 100 0.57 -14.62 18.26
C TYR A 100 -0.38 -15.53 19.07
N PRO A 101 -1.17 -15.03 20.04
CA PRO A 101 -2.22 -15.81 20.70
C PRO A 101 -3.17 -16.54 19.74
N MET A 102 -3.61 -15.89 18.66
CA MET A 102 -4.50 -16.51 17.68
C MET A 102 -3.83 -17.69 16.97
N SER A 103 -2.52 -17.63 16.69
CA SER A 103 -1.75 -18.76 16.15
C SER A 103 -1.80 -19.99 17.07
N PHE A 104 -1.69 -19.83 18.39
CA PHE A 104 -1.88 -20.95 19.33
C PHE A 104 -3.32 -21.48 19.32
N GLY A 105 -4.29 -20.58 19.15
CA GLY A 105 -5.70 -20.94 19.00
C GLY A 105 -5.93 -21.90 17.83
N PHE A 106 -5.32 -21.64 16.67
CA PHE A 106 -5.44 -22.52 15.50
C PHE A 106 -4.85 -23.92 15.69
N ALA A 107 -3.80 -24.04 16.51
CA ALA A 107 -3.21 -25.34 16.82
C ALA A 107 -4.14 -26.19 17.71
N LYS A 108 -4.80 -25.56 18.69
CA LYS A 108 -5.63 -26.26 19.69
C LYS A 108 -7.08 -26.47 19.29
N PHE A 109 -7.68 -25.54 18.56
CA PHE A 109 -9.11 -25.54 18.28
C PHE A 109 -9.44 -25.92 16.82
N PRO A 110 -10.66 -26.42 16.58
CA PRO A 110 -11.29 -26.43 15.25
C PRO A 110 -11.20 -25.04 14.61
N ILE A 111 -10.59 -24.92 13.43
CA ILE A 111 -10.29 -23.62 12.80
C ILE A 111 -11.59 -22.88 12.51
N SER A 112 -12.58 -23.56 11.91
CA SER A 112 -13.82 -22.91 11.50
C SER A 112 -14.65 -22.43 12.69
N ARG A 113 -14.70 -23.19 13.79
CA ARG A 113 -15.39 -22.77 15.01
C ARG A 113 -14.64 -21.65 15.72
N PHE A 114 -13.32 -21.74 15.79
CA PHE A 114 -12.49 -20.71 16.38
C PHE A 114 -12.67 -19.37 15.64
N LEU A 115 -12.63 -19.41 14.31
CA LEU A 115 -12.94 -18.25 13.47
C LEU A 115 -14.35 -17.71 13.74
N GLY A 116 -15.37 -18.56 13.75
CA GLY A 116 -16.75 -18.14 14.08
C GLY A 116 -16.86 -17.45 15.44
N VAL A 117 -16.23 -18.00 16.49
CA VAL A 117 -16.23 -17.40 17.84
C VAL A 117 -15.50 -16.06 17.84
N THR A 118 -14.32 -15.97 17.19
CA THR A 118 -13.60 -14.69 17.09
C THR A 118 -14.41 -13.63 16.33
N MET A 119 -15.17 -14.03 15.30
CA MET A 119 -16.07 -13.13 14.57
C MET A 119 -17.23 -12.64 15.43
N VAL A 120 -17.79 -13.49 16.30
CA VAL A 120 -18.84 -13.07 17.25
C VAL A 120 -18.30 -12.02 18.21
N VAL A 121 -17.11 -12.27 18.79
CA VAL A 121 -16.45 -11.31 19.70
C VAL A 121 -16.15 -10.00 18.97
N TRP A 122 -15.62 -10.07 17.75
CA TRP A 122 -15.38 -8.92 16.89
C TRP A 122 -16.67 -8.10 16.65
N GLY A 123 -17.77 -8.74 16.21
CA GLY A 123 -19.04 -8.06 15.99
C GLY A 123 -19.59 -7.36 17.24
N ILE A 124 -19.48 -8.00 18.41
CA ILE A 124 -19.86 -7.40 19.70
C ILE A 124 -18.99 -6.17 20.00
N VAL A 125 -17.67 -6.29 19.88
CA VAL A 125 -16.74 -5.18 20.13
C VAL A 125 -17.03 -4.01 19.18
N LEU A 126 -17.38 -4.29 17.92
CA LEU A 126 -17.74 -3.27 16.96
C LEU A 126 -19.01 -2.51 17.38
N CYS A 127 -20.07 -3.22 17.79
CA CYS A 127 -21.27 -2.59 18.35
C CYS A 127 -20.94 -1.71 19.57
N CYS A 128 -20.03 -2.16 20.44
CA CYS A 128 -19.61 -1.40 21.62
C CYS A 128 -18.95 -0.05 21.28
N HIS A 129 -18.43 0.16 20.06
CA HIS A 129 -17.88 1.46 19.65
C HIS A 129 -18.90 2.59 19.70
N ALA A 130 -20.18 2.29 19.50
CA ALA A 130 -21.25 3.29 19.62
C ALA A 130 -21.40 3.85 21.04
N ALA A 131 -20.95 3.13 22.06
CA ALA A 131 -20.96 3.57 23.45
C ALA A 131 -19.70 4.37 23.84
N ALA A 132 -18.73 4.55 22.93
CA ALA A 132 -17.54 5.34 23.20
C ALA A 132 -17.89 6.82 23.41
N SER A 133 -17.27 7.44 24.42
CA SER A 133 -17.49 8.85 24.79
C SER A 133 -16.19 9.61 25.07
N SER A 134 -15.04 8.93 24.95
CA SER A 134 -13.73 9.52 25.20
C SER A 134 -12.65 8.87 24.32
N PHE A 135 -11.56 9.60 24.10
CA PHE A 135 -10.36 9.07 23.47
C PHE A 135 -9.91 7.72 24.06
N ALA A 136 -9.82 7.61 25.40
CA ALA A 136 -9.39 6.37 26.06
C ALA A 136 -10.33 5.19 25.75
N SER A 137 -11.65 5.40 25.82
CA SER A 137 -12.63 4.35 25.48
C SER A 137 -12.51 3.91 24.02
N LEU A 138 -12.31 4.86 23.11
CA LEU A 138 -12.12 4.58 21.69
C LEU A 138 -10.83 3.78 21.46
N MET A 139 -9.72 4.17 22.10
CA MET A 139 -8.44 3.46 22.01
C MET A 139 -8.54 2.00 22.44
N VAL A 140 -9.18 1.73 23.58
CA VAL A 140 -9.38 0.36 24.09
C VAL A 140 -10.24 -0.45 23.13
N LEU A 141 -11.36 0.09 22.67
CA LEU A 141 -12.25 -0.60 21.75
C LEU A 141 -11.57 -0.88 20.40
N ARG A 142 -10.75 0.05 19.90
CA ARG A 142 -9.97 -0.13 18.68
C ARG A 142 -8.89 -1.22 18.84
N PHE A 143 -8.22 -1.27 19.99
CA PHE A 143 -7.28 -2.34 20.29
C PHE A 143 -7.97 -3.71 20.32
N LEU A 144 -9.09 -3.82 21.03
CA LEU A 144 -9.86 -5.07 21.14
C LEU A 144 -10.40 -5.51 19.78
N LEU A 145 -10.85 -4.57 18.96
CA LEU A 145 -11.30 -4.83 17.59
C LEU A 145 -10.17 -5.47 16.78
N GLY A 146 -9.01 -4.82 16.74
CA GLY A 146 -7.82 -5.35 16.08
C GLY A 146 -7.40 -6.72 16.60
N ALA A 147 -7.45 -6.91 17.92
CA ALA A 147 -7.12 -8.17 18.55
C ALA A 147 -8.05 -9.31 18.08
N SER A 148 -9.36 -9.07 18.10
CA SER A 148 -10.37 -10.05 17.65
C SER A 148 -10.32 -10.33 16.15
N GLU A 149 -9.99 -9.32 15.33
CA GLU A 149 -9.94 -9.43 13.86
C GLU A 149 -8.70 -10.19 13.36
N SER A 150 -7.63 -10.26 14.17
CA SER A 150 -6.33 -10.83 13.79
C SER A 150 -6.36 -12.29 13.33
N ALA A 151 -7.37 -13.06 13.73
CA ALA A 151 -7.51 -14.47 13.38
C ALA A 151 -7.97 -14.69 11.91
N ILE A 152 -8.74 -13.78 11.33
CA ILE A 152 -9.49 -14.05 10.09
C ILE A 152 -8.56 -14.36 8.91
N SER A 153 -7.58 -13.49 8.65
CA SER A 153 -6.66 -13.65 7.52
C SER A 153 -5.81 -14.93 7.61
N PRO A 154 -5.08 -15.19 8.72
CA PRO A 154 -4.30 -16.43 8.83
C PRO A 154 -5.20 -17.68 8.87
N GLY A 155 -6.37 -17.62 9.50
CA GLY A 155 -7.29 -18.75 9.54
C GLY A 155 -7.87 -19.09 8.17
N PHE A 156 -8.16 -18.11 7.33
CA PHE A 156 -8.58 -18.33 5.93
C PHE A 156 -7.46 -18.89 5.07
N SER A 157 -6.21 -18.46 5.28
CA SER A 157 -5.06 -19.08 4.64
C SER A 157 -4.88 -20.54 5.08
N LEU A 158 -5.06 -20.86 6.37
CA LEU A 158 -5.02 -22.24 6.86
C LEU A 158 -6.15 -23.10 6.28
N LEU A 159 -7.39 -22.60 6.24
CA LEU A 159 -8.50 -23.29 5.58
C LEU A 159 -8.22 -23.51 4.09
N THR A 160 -7.66 -22.51 3.40
CA THR A 160 -7.27 -22.68 2.00
C THR A 160 -6.22 -23.80 1.86
N GLY A 161 -5.24 -23.85 2.76
CA GLY A 161 -4.24 -24.91 2.83
C GLY A 161 -4.84 -26.31 3.02
N MET A 162 -5.83 -26.43 3.92
CA MET A 162 -6.48 -27.71 4.24
C MET A 162 -7.39 -28.24 3.13
N TRP A 163 -8.09 -27.37 2.42
CA TRP A 163 -9.11 -27.77 1.44
C TRP A 163 -8.60 -27.81 -0.01
N TYR A 164 -7.50 -27.10 -0.31
CA TYR A 164 -7.00 -26.89 -1.68
C TYR A 164 -5.55 -27.34 -1.87
N ALA A 165 -5.22 -27.71 -3.11
CA ALA A 165 -3.83 -28.03 -3.48
C ALA A 165 -3.01 -26.73 -3.68
N PRO A 166 -1.68 -26.74 -3.52
CA PRO A 166 -0.84 -25.54 -3.61
C PRO A 166 -1.00 -24.75 -4.93
N GLN A 167 -1.23 -25.41 -6.06
CA GLN A 167 -1.42 -24.72 -7.34
C GLN A 167 -2.73 -23.92 -7.38
N GLU A 168 -3.66 -24.21 -6.47
CA GLU A 168 -4.96 -23.56 -6.36
C GLU A 168 -4.96 -22.44 -5.33
N HIS A 169 -3.97 -22.39 -4.41
CA HIS A 169 -3.95 -21.45 -3.30
C HIS A 169 -4.00 -20.00 -3.78
N ALA A 170 -3.15 -19.61 -4.73
CA ALA A 170 -3.06 -18.23 -5.20
C ALA A 170 -4.40 -17.70 -5.73
N SER A 171 -5.13 -18.50 -6.52
CA SER A 171 -6.42 -18.07 -7.07
C SER A 171 -7.51 -18.00 -6.00
N ARG A 172 -7.52 -18.91 -5.02
CA ARG A 172 -8.51 -18.86 -3.93
C ARG A 172 -8.24 -17.70 -2.99
N HIS A 173 -6.96 -17.43 -2.70
CA HIS A 173 -6.55 -16.21 -1.98
C HIS A 173 -7.06 -14.96 -2.70
N ALA A 174 -6.85 -14.84 -4.02
CA ALA A 174 -7.38 -13.72 -4.79
C ALA A 174 -8.91 -13.59 -4.71
N ILE A 175 -9.64 -14.72 -4.78
CA ILE A 175 -11.11 -14.74 -4.75
C ILE A 175 -11.64 -14.21 -3.40
N TRP A 176 -11.21 -14.77 -2.26
CA TRP A 176 -11.72 -14.30 -0.98
C TRP A 176 -11.19 -12.91 -0.61
N PHE A 177 -9.98 -12.55 -1.06
CA PHE A 177 -9.42 -11.20 -0.87
C PHE A 177 -10.18 -10.13 -1.67
N ALA A 178 -10.84 -10.50 -2.78
CA ALA A 178 -11.70 -9.61 -3.55
C ALA A 178 -12.85 -9.01 -2.72
N GLY A 179 -13.20 -9.61 -1.57
CA GLY A 179 -14.13 -9.03 -0.60
C GLY A 179 -13.76 -7.60 -0.19
N ASN A 180 -12.47 -7.25 -0.13
CA ASN A 180 -12.02 -5.88 0.17
C ASN A 180 -12.49 -4.85 -0.87
N ALA A 181 -12.47 -5.22 -2.15
CA ALA A 181 -12.91 -4.34 -3.24
C ALA A 181 -14.43 -4.13 -3.15
N VAL A 182 -15.18 -5.19 -2.87
CA VAL A 182 -16.63 -5.13 -2.66
C VAL A 182 -16.97 -4.24 -1.46
N ALA A 183 -16.25 -4.39 -0.35
CA ALA A 183 -16.42 -3.56 0.84
C ALA A 183 -16.13 -2.08 0.56
N THR A 184 -15.09 -1.77 -0.21
CA THR A 184 -14.78 -0.39 -0.60
C THR A 184 -15.88 0.20 -1.48
N MET A 185 -16.42 -0.58 -2.41
CA MET A 185 -17.44 -0.13 -3.36
C MET A 185 -18.79 0.15 -2.70
N PHE A 186 -19.22 -0.69 -1.76
CA PHE A 186 -20.52 -0.55 -1.09
C PHE A 186 -20.47 0.15 0.27
N GLY A 187 -19.31 0.15 0.95
CA GLY A 187 -19.18 0.63 2.32
C GLY A 187 -19.44 2.12 2.47
N SER A 188 -18.91 2.94 1.56
CA SER A 188 -19.16 4.38 1.55
C SER A 188 -20.62 4.72 1.24
N LEU A 189 -21.27 3.95 0.34
CA LEU A 189 -22.68 4.12 -0.01
C LEU A 189 -23.60 3.78 1.19
N LEU A 190 -23.32 2.67 1.88
CA LEU A 190 -24.04 2.29 3.10
C LEU A 190 -23.85 3.34 4.20
N ALA A 191 -22.62 3.78 4.44
CA ALA A 191 -22.32 4.81 5.41
C ALA A 191 -23.02 6.14 5.08
N TYR A 192 -23.06 6.53 3.79
CA TYR A 192 -23.81 7.71 3.33
C TYR A 192 -25.30 7.58 3.64
N GLY A 193 -25.91 6.42 3.30
CA GLY A 193 -27.32 6.17 3.58
C GLY A 193 -27.64 6.21 5.08
N ILE A 194 -26.80 5.61 5.92
CA ILE A 194 -26.94 5.65 7.38
C ILE A 194 -26.75 7.08 7.92
N GLY A 195 -25.82 7.84 7.34
CA GLY A 195 -25.56 9.24 7.69
C GLY A 195 -26.80 10.14 7.57
N HIS A 196 -27.69 9.84 6.63
CA HIS A 196 -28.93 10.58 6.38
C HIS A 196 -30.15 10.03 7.16
N ALA A 197 -29.98 8.97 7.94
CA ALA A 197 -31.06 8.42 8.73
C ALA A 197 -31.44 9.41 9.85
N GLN A 198 -32.69 9.90 9.84
CA GLN A 198 -33.22 10.72 10.92
C GLN A 198 -33.53 9.82 12.12
N SER A 199 -32.57 9.74 13.04
CA SER A 199 -32.71 9.01 14.29
C SER A 199 -32.38 9.91 15.48
N GLY A 200 -32.86 9.55 16.68
CA GLY A 200 -32.46 10.24 17.92
C GLY A 200 -31.03 9.90 18.38
N ILE A 201 -30.29 9.11 17.61
CA ILE A 201 -28.91 8.67 17.89
C ILE A 201 -27.97 9.34 16.87
N ALA A 202 -26.78 9.76 17.33
CA ALA A 202 -25.76 10.31 16.45
C ALA A 202 -25.42 9.35 15.29
N SER A 203 -25.30 9.88 14.07
CA SER A 203 -25.14 9.08 12.85
C SER A 203 -23.92 8.15 12.90
N TRP A 204 -22.79 8.60 13.46
CA TRP A 204 -21.60 7.76 13.60
C TRP A 204 -21.82 6.53 14.51
N ARG A 205 -22.64 6.66 15.57
CA ARG A 205 -23.00 5.55 16.45
C ARG A 205 -23.85 4.52 15.71
N LEU A 206 -24.79 4.99 14.88
CA LEU A 206 -25.60 4.10 14.05
C LEU A 206 -24.76 3.27 13.08
N ILE A 207 -23.72 3.85 12.48
CA ILE A 207 -22.83 3.12 11.57
C ILE A 207 -22.20 1.93 12.30
N PHE A 208 -21.64 2.13 13.49
CA PHE A 208 -21.06 1.05 14.29
C PHE A 208 -22.07 -0.01 14.72
N ILE A 209 -23.28 0.40 15.11
CA ILE A 209 -24.35 -0.54 15.50
C ILE A 209 -24.79 -1.38 14.30
N ILE A 210 -25.05 -0.76 13.15
CA ILE A 210 -25.57 -1.46 11.96
C ILE A 210 -24.52 -2.41 11.41
N PHE A 211 -23.27 -1.94 11.22
CA PHE A 211 -22.20 -2.79 10.70
C PHE A 211 -21.87 -3.90 11.69
N GLY A 212 -21.76 -3.58 12.98
CA GLY A 212 -21.57 -4.59 14.04
C GLY A 212 -22.69 -5.62 14.10
N ALA A 213 -23.95 -5.22 13.93
CA ALA A 213 -25.09 -6.14 13.90
C ALA A 213 -25.07 -7.05 12.67
N ILE A 214 -24.71 -6.53 11.49
CA ILE A 214 -24.53 -7.34 10.27
C ILE A 214 -23.41 -8.35 10.46
N THR A 215 -22.26 -7.91 10.97
CA THR A 215 -21.11 -8.78 11.26
C THR A 215 -21.46 -9.83 12.30
N LEU A 216 -22.19 -9.46 13.35
CA LEU A 216 -22.65 -10.39 14.38
C LEU A 216 -23.63 -11.43 13.81
N ALA A 217 -24.62 -11.00 13.03
CA ALA A 217 -25.55 -11.92 12.38
C ALA A 217 -24.82 -12.90 11.44
N TRP A 218 -23.88 -12.38 10.65
CA TRP A 218 -23.07 -13.20 9.75
C TRP A 218 -22.13 -14.15 10.50
N SER A 219 -21.55 -13.72 11.62
CA SER A 219 -20.67 -14.56 12.44
C SER A 219 -21.38 -15.81 12.97
N LEU A 220 -22.68 -15.70 13.31
CA LEU A 220 -23.50 -16.85 13.69
C LEU A 220 -23.68 -17.82 12.52
N VAL A 221 -23.88 -17.31 11.30
CA VAL A 221 -23.91 -18.15 10.09
C VAL A 221 -22.59 -18.89 9.92
N ILE A 222 -21.45 -18.20 10.03
CA ILE A 222 -20.12 -18.82 9.92
C ILE A 222 -19.90 -19.88 10.99
N LEU A 223 -20.30 -19.63 12.24
CA LEU A 223 -20.12 -20.54 13.35
C LEU A 223 -20.80 -21.90 13.13
N PHE A 224 -21.95 -21.92 12.46
CA PHE A 224 -22.72 -23.16 12.21
C PHE A 224 -22.47 -23.77 10.82
N PHE A 225 -22.16 -22.96 9.80
CA PHE A 225 -22.14 -23.42 8.41
C PHE A 225 -20.75 -23.58 7.80
N LEU A 226 -19.71 -22.95 8.37
CA LEU A 226 -18.35 -23.08 7.85
C LEU A 226 -17.78 -24.47 8.20
N PRO A 227 -17.43 -25.30 7.19
CA PRO A 227 -16.93 -26.64 7.44
C PRO A 227 -15.49 -26.58 7.97
N ASP A 228 -15.18 -27.42 8.96
CA ASP A 228 -13.87 -27.42 9.63
C ASP A 228 -12.82 -28.27 8.91
N ASP A 229 -13.19 -29.51 8.57
CA ASP A 229 -12.26 -30.48 8.01
C ASP A 229 -12.87 -31.24 6.81
N PRO A 230 -12.13 -31.41 5.71
CA PRO A 230 -12.60 -32.18 4.55
C PRO A 230 -12.97 -33.64 4.89
N SER A 231 -12.35 -34.25 5.90
CA SER A 231 -12.65 -35.62 6.36
C SER A 231 -14.01 -35.77 7.03
N THR A 232 -14.55 -34.71 7.61
CA THR A 232 -15.84 -34.70 8.33
C THR A 232 -16.95 -33.98 7.55
N ALA A 233 -16.66 -33.55 6.32
CA ALA A 233 -17.51 -32.71 5.50
C ALA A 233 -18.84 -33.39 5.10
N LYS A 234 -19.93 -33.06 5.79
CA LYS A 234 -21.26 -33.69 5.58
C LYS A 234 -21.80 -33.60 4.15
N PHE A 235 -21.38 -32.59 3.38
CA PHE A 235 -21.85 -32.35 2.01
C PHE A 235 -21.07 -33.15 0.94
N LEU A 236 -19.98 -33.82 1.32
CA LEU A 236 -19.20 -34.70 0.46
C LEU A 236 -19.55 -36.16 0.74
N THR A 237 -19.54 -37.00 -0.31
CA THR A 237 -19.61 -38.45 -0.15
C THR A 237 -18.33 -38.99 0.50
N GLN A 238 -18.37 -40.20 1.05
CA GLN A 238 -17.20 -40.79 1.73
C GLN A 238 -15.96 -40.82 0.82
N GLU A 239 -16.15 -41.14 -0.45
CA GLU A 239 -15.08 -41.20 -1.44
C GLU A 239 -14.55 -39.82 -1.83
N GLU A 240 -15.44 -38.84 -1.98
CA GLU A 240 -15.07 -37.44 -2.22
C GLU A 240 -14.24 -36.87 -1.07
N ARG A 241 -14.56 -37.22 0.19
CA ARG A 241 -13.78 -36.83 1.37
C ARG A 241 -12.38 -37.42 1.33
N THR A 242 -12.26 -38.72 1.10
CA THR A 242 -10.96 -39.40 1.01
C THR A 242 -10.09 -38.77 -0.09
N PHE A 243 -10.68 -38.49 -1.26
CA PHE A 243 -9.97 -37.81 -2.34
C PHE A 243 -9.55 -36.38 -1.96
N ALA A 244 -10.44 -35.59 -1.35
CA ALA A 244 -10.14 -34.23 -0.93
C ALA A 244 -9.00 -34.16 0.09
N VAL A 245 -9.03 -35.02 1.11
CA VAL A 245 -7.99 -35.14 2.14
C VAL A 245 -6.66 -35.54 1.52
N ASN A 246 -6.64 -36.62 0.73
CA ASN A 246 -5.41 -37.13 0.12
C ASN A 246 -4.74 -36.11 -0.81
N ARG A 247 -5.54 -35.29 -1.51
CA ARG A 247 -5.05 -34.28 -2.45
C ARG A 247 -4.39 -33.10 -1.74
N ALA A 248 -4.98 -32.63 -0.64
CA ALA A 248 -4.39 -31.56 0.17
C ALA A 248 -3.16 -32.06 0.93
N GLN A 249 -3.25 -33.24 1.57
CA GLN A 249 -2.16 -33.83 2.37
C GLN A 249 -0.95 -34.27 1.54
N LYS A 250 -1.13 -34.83 0.33
CA LYS A 250 0.01 -35.16 -0.55
C LYS A 250 0.86 -33.94 -0.91
N ALA A 251 0.31 -32.75 -0.78
CA ALA A 251 0.96 -31.51 -1.13
C ALA A 251 1.40 -30.68 0.08
N GLN A 252 0.98 -31.04 1.29
CA GLN A 252 1.41 -30.43 2.55
C GLN A 252 2.15 -31.46 3.40
N ALA A 253 3.44 -31.23 3.66
CA ALA A 253 4.26 -32.09 4.51
C ALA A 253 3.87 -32.07 6.00
N THR A 254 2.89 -31.24 6.37
CA THR A 254 2.50 -30.99 7.77
C THR A 254 1.06 -31.44 7.99
N SER A 255 0.86 -32.44 8.85
CA SER A 255 -0.45 -32.83 9.36
C SER A 255 -0.77 -32.06 10.64
N LYS A 256 -2.03 -31.70 10.87
CA LYS A 256 -2.47 -31.03 12.11
C LYS A 256 -2.35 -32.04 13.26
N THR A 257 -1.29 -31.93 14.07
CA THR A 257 -1.03 -32.81 15.23
C THR A 257 -1.86 -32.43 16.46
N GLY A 258 -2.56 -31.29 16.42
CA GLY A 258 -3.33 -30.75 17.54
C GLY A 258 -2.47 -30.16 18.67
N GLN A 259 -1.14 -30.17 18.50
CA GLN A 259 -0.17 -29.57 19.42
C GLN A 259 0.60 -28.46 18.70
N TYR A 260 1.09 -27.50 19.47
CA TYR A 260 1.92 -26.42 18.92
C TYR A 260 3.37 -26.89 18.86
N GLU A 261 3.89 -27.00 17.63
CA GLU A 261 5.25 -27.44 17.38
C GLU A 261 6.23 -26.26 17.54
N TRP A 262 6.72 -26.05 18.76
CA TRP A 262 7.73 -25.01 19.06
C TRP A 262 8.95 -25.03 18.13
N PRO A 263 9.48 -26.18 17.66
CA PRO A 263 10.57 -26.19 16.70
C PRO A 263 10.24 -25.48 15.39
N GLN A 264 8.99 -25.55 14.89
CA GLN A 264 8.57 -24.87 13.66
C GLN A 264 8.57 -23.34 13.81
N LEU A 265 8.28 -22.83 15.01
CA LEU A 265 8.39 -21.40 15.30
C LEU A 265 9.85 -20.93 15.16
N TRP A 266 10.79 -21.68 15.73
CA TRP A 266 12.22 -21.35 15.63
C TRP A 266 12.72 -21.47 14.20
N GLU A 267 12.28 -22.48 13.45
CA GLU A 267 12.58 -22.60 12.02
C GLU A 267 12.10 -21.35 11.25
N ALA A 268 10.86 -20.90 11.46
CA ALA A 268 10.31 -19.72 10.82
C ALA A 268 11.05 -18.41 11.19
N LEU A 269 11.51 -18.30 12.45
CA LEU A 269 12.27 -17.13 12.91
C LEU A 269 13.71 -17.09 12.39
N ILE A 270 14.30 -18.23 12.06
CA ILE A 270 15.68 -18.32 11.54
C ILE A 270 15.68 -18.34 10.01
N ASP A 271 14.55 -18.66 9.36
CA ASP A 271 14.43 -18.70 7.90
C ASP A 271 14.63 -17.30 7.27
N PRO A 272 15.68 -17.11 6.46
CA PRO A 272 15.95 -15.83 5.80
C PRO A 272 14.82 -15.39 4.85
N LYS A 273 14.07 -16.34 4.25
CA LYS A 273 12.99 -15.99 3.32
C LYS A 273 11.85 -15.26 4.03
N THR A 274 11.54 -15.65 5.26
CA THR A 274 10.55 -14.98 6.11
C THR A 274 10.92 -13.52 6.35
N TRP A 275 12.18 -13.25 6.69
CA TRP A 275 12.67 -11.87 6.88
C TRP A 275 12.77 -11.07 5.58
N LEU A 276 13.15 -11.71 4.46
CA LEU A 276 13.14 -11.05 3.14
C LEU A 276 11.73 -10.64 2.72
N LEU A 277 10.72 -11.48 2.98
CA LEU A 277 9.31 -11.15 2.73
C LEU A 277 8.83 -10.02 3.64
N PHE A 278 9.22 -10.03 4.92
CA PHE A 278 8.93 -8.96 5.86
C PHE A 278 9.52 -7.60 5.40
N LEU A 279 10.80 -7.60 5.01
CA LEU A 279 11.48 -6.40 4.51
C LEU A 279 10.92 -5.94 3.15
N TYR A 280 10.54 -6.87 2.28
CA TYR A 280 9.86 -6.54 1.03
C TYR A 280 8.52 -5.84 1.28
N ALA A 281 7.75 -6.31 2.26
CA ALA A 281 6.50 -5.67 2.65
C ALA A 281 6.73 -4.26 3.25
N ASP A 282 7.77 -4.06 4.06
CA ASP A 282 8.13 -2.75 4.64
C ASP A 282 8.69 -1.75 3.61
N ARG A 283 9.32 -2.22 2.53
CA ARG A 283 9.83 -1.36 1.44
C ARG A 283 8.73 -0.56 0.73
N SER A 284 7.45 -0.90 0.94
CA SER A 284 6.30 -0.10 0.51
C SER A 284 6.15 1.24 1.25
N ARG A 285 6.85 1.47 2.36
CA ARG A 285 6.67 2.63 3.25
C ARG A 285 7.17 3.96 2.69
N TYR A 286 8.19 3.96 1.83
CA TYR A 286 8.67 5.18 1.13
C TYR A 286 8.25 5.23 -0.35
N GLY A 287 7.76 4.12 -0.92
CA GLY A 287 7.37 4.04 -2.33
C GLY A 287 8.50 4.44 -3.29
N GLY A 288 8.14 5.04 -4.44
CA GLY A 288 9.06 5.78 -5.31
C GLY A 288 8.94 7.29 -5.13
N TYR A 289 9.63 8.09 -5.95
CA TYR A 289 9.58 9.56 -5.93
C TYR A 289 8.16 10.14 -5.84
N GLY A 290 7.19 9.55 -6.55
CA GLY A 290 5.79 9.96 -6.49
C GLY A 290 5.14 9.76 -5.11
N GLY A 291 5.49 8.69 -4.40
CA GLY A 291 5.00 8.42 -3.03
C GLY A 291 5.61 9.37 -2.01
N LEU A 292 6.92 9.63 -2.11
CA LEU A 292 7.62 10.62 -1.27
C LEU A 292 7.02 12.01 -1.46
N THR A 293 6.88 12.46 -2.72
CA THR A 293 6.33 13.77 -3.06
C THR A 293 4.87 13.90 -2.59
N ALA A 294 4.03 12.88 -2.83
CA ALA A 294 2.65 12.90 -2.38
C ALA A 294 2.53 12.95 -0.85
N THR A 295 3.42 12.27 -0.12
CA THR A 295 3.46 12.31 1.35
C THR A 295 3.87 13.69 1.85
N TRP A 296 4.90 14.29 1.22
CA TRP A 296 5.35 15.65 1.52
C TRP A 296 4.24 16.68 1.27
N LEU A 297 3.56 16.63 0.13
CA LEU A 297 2.42 17.52 -0.16
C LEU A 297 1.28 17.37 0.86
N LYS A 298 0.94 16.15 1.26
CA LYS A 298 -0.11 15.87 2.26
C LYS A 298 0.25 16.29 3.68
N SER A 299 1.52 16.61 3.94
CA SER A 299 1.93 17.16 5.24
C SER A 299 1.51 18.62 5.43
N ASN A 300 1.12 19.31 4.35
CA ASN A 300 0.48 20.61 4.41
C ASN A 300 -1.04 20.46 4.56
N ASP A 301 -1.61 21.00 5.63
CA ASP A 301 -3.04 20.87 5.93
C ASP A 301 -3.93 21.47 4.83
N ARG A 302 -3.56 22.63 4.26
CA ARG A 302 -4.34 23.29 3.19
C ARG A 302 -4.40 22.43 1.94
N LEU A 303 -3.27 21.90 1.50
CA LEU A 303 -3.24 20.99 0.35
C LEU A 303 -4.02 19.70 0.63
N ARG A 304 -3.86 19.13 1.83
CA ARG A 304 -4.57 17.90 2.22
C ARG A 304 -6.10 18.07 2.21
N GLU A 305 -6.59 19.24 2.59
CA GLU A 305 -8.03 19.52 2.71
C GLU A 305 -8.66 20.01 1.40
N GLN A 306 -7.90 20.71 0.56
CA GLN A 306 -8.43 21.39 -0.63
C GLN A 306 -8.07 20.71 -1.96
N THR A 307 -7.21 19.67 -1.95
CA THR A 307 -6.75 19.03 -3.18
C THR A 307 -6.90 17.51 -3.15
N GLU A 308 -7.15 16.91 -4.31
CA GLU A 308 -7.05 15.46 -4.52
C GLU A 308 -5.77 15.13 -5.28
N ILE A 309 -4.81 14.47 -4.63
CA ILE A 309 -3.53 14.10 -5.25
C ILE A 309 -3.64 12.71 -5.86
N ARG A 310 -3.51 12.61 -7.19
CA ARG A 310 -3.42 11.35 -7.94
C ARG A 310 -2.01 11.13 -8.49
N VAL A 311 -1.46 9.94 -8.23
CA VAL A 311 -0.10 9.56 -8.65
C VAL A 311 -0.18 8.60 -9.83
N TRP A 312 0.54 8.91 -10.91
CA TRP A 312 0.62 8.11 -12.13
C TRP A 312 2.01 7.49 -12.28
N ASP A 313 2.06 6.22 -12.68
CA ASP A 313 3.34 5.51 -12.90
C ASP A 313 3.79 5.65 -14.36
N THR A 314 4.51 6.72 -14.64
CA THR A 314 5.04 7.00 -15.99
C THR A 314 6.19 6.08 -16.38
N LYS A 315 6.91 5.48 -15.43
CA LYS A 315 8.10 4.65 -15.69
C LYS A 315 7.74 3.20 -15.99
N ASN A 316 6.99 2.54 -15.10
CA ASN A 316 6.72 1.11 -15.22
C ASN A 316 5.44 0.83 -16.02
N LYS A 317 4.42 1.68 -15.87
CA LYS A 317 3.13 1.50 -16.56
C LYS A 317 2.97 2.40 -17.78
N MET A 318 3.77 3.47 -17.89
CA MET A 318 3.65 4.49 -18.94
C MET A 318 2.23 5.04 -19.09
N GLU A 319 1.58 5.21 -17.94
CA GLU A 319 0.26 5.82 -17.82
C GLU A 319 0.40 7.34 -17.76
N TYR A 320 -0.49 8.04 -18.48
CA TYR A 320 -0.51 9.50 -18.53
C TYR A 320 -1.96 9.95 -18.34
N PRO A 321 -2.22 10.90 -17.42
CA PRO A 321 -3.55 11.49 -17.29
C PRO A 321 -3.92 12.27 -18.55
N LYS A 322 -5.23 12.50 -18.74
CA LYS A 322 -5.66 13.56 -19.64
C LYS A 322 -5.45 14.92 -18.94
N PRO A 323 -4.69 15.85 -19.52
CA PRO A 323 -4.33 17.11 -18.85
C PRO A 323 -5.51 17.98 -18.42
N ASP A 324 -6.62 17.93 -19.15
CA ASP A 324 -7.84 18.70 -18.91
C ASP A 324 -8.57 18.27 -17.64
N GLU A 325 -8.38 17.04 -17.16
CA GLU A 325 -9.01 16.51 -15.94
C GLU A 325 -8.36 17.02 -14.64
N TYR A 326 -7.23 17.75 -14.70
CA TYR A 326 -6.46 18.17 -13.53
C TYR A 326 -6.09 19.65 -13.59
N ASP A 327 -6.18 20.36 -12.46
CA ASP A 327 -5.82 21.79 -12.38
C ASP A 327 -4.30 22.02 -12.40
N VAL A 328 -3.53 21.06 -11.84
CA VAL A 328 -2.08 21.13 -11.70
C VAL A 328 -1.44 19.84 -12.17
N ILE A 329 -0.36 19.94 -12.96
CA ILE A 329 0.46 18.81 -13.37
C ILE A 329 1.83 18.91 -12.71
N LEU A 330 2.18 17.91 -11.91
CA LEU A 330 3.46 17.82 -11.21
C LEU A 330 4.31 16.68 -11.77
N ILE A 331 5.56 16.98 -12.12
CA ILE A 331 6.59 15.97 -12.40
C ILE A 331 7.64 16.03 -11.28
N THR A 332 7.90 14.89 -10.65
CA THR A 332 8.86 14.75 -9.55
C THR A 332 10.23 14.29 -10.04
N GLY A 333 11.13 13.95 -9.12
CA GLY A 333 12.43 13.35 -9.38
C GLY A 333 12.37 11.98 -10.05
N ALA A 334 13.49 11.58 -10.63
CA ALA A 334 13.70 10.27 -11.23
C ALA A 334 15.17 9.86 -11.07
N PRO A 335 15.48 8.55 -11.04
CA PRO A 335 16.86 8.06 -11.01
C PRO A 335 17.49 8.06 -12.42
N THR A 336 17.24 9.12 -13.20
CA THR A 336 17.74 9.31 -14.57
C THR A 336 17.69 10.79 -14.93
N HIS A 337 18.14 11.14 -16.13
CA HIS A 337 18.11 12.50 -16.66
C HIS A 337 17.24 12.60 -17.93
N PRO A 338 16.74 13.80 -18.29
CA PRO A 338 15.82 13.97 -19.42
C PRO A 338 16.40 13.60 -20.78
N MET A 339 17.74 13.61 -20.92
CA MET A 339 18.41 13.22 -22.16
C MET A 339 18.67 11.70 -22.27
N SER A 340 18.21 10.92 -21.29
CA SER A 340 18.38 9.47 -21.30
C SER A 340 17.59 8.82 -22.44
N GLN A 341 18.05 7.63 -22.86
CA GLN A 341 17.43 6.90 -23.97
C GLN A 341 16.26 6.01 -23.54
N ASP A 342 15.83 6.13 -22.27
CA ASP A 342 14.76 5.36 -21.67
C ASP A 342 13.44 5.58 -22.42
N SER A 343 12.74 4.48 -22.72
CA SER A 343 11.49 4.50 -23.50
C SER A 343 10.40 5.38 -22.88
N TRP A 344 10.30 5.37 -21.55
CA TRP A 344 9.33 6.19 -20.82
C TRP A 344 9.68 7.69 -20.86
N VAL A 345 10.97 8.05 -20.85
CA VAL A 345 11.42 9.45 -20.98
C VAL A 345 11.13 9.98 -22.38
N LYS A 346 11.42 9.18 -23.41
CA LYS A 346 11.10 9.49 -24.82
C LYS A 346 9.61 9.70 -25.06
N LYS A 347 8.74 9.10 -24.25
CA LYS A 347 7.28 9.29 -24.29
C LYS A 347 6.83 10.49 -23.45
N LEU A 348 7.46 10.71 -22.29
CA LEU A 348 7.15 11.81 -21.37
C LEU A 348 7.46 13.18 -21.97
N LEU A 349 8.63 13.36 -22.60
CA LEU A 349 9.03 14.68 -23.11
C LEU A 349 8.07 15.25 -24.17
N PRO A 350 7.67 14.50 -25.21
CA PRO A 350 6.69 14.98 -26.18
C PRO A 350 5.31 15.21 -25.56
N PHE A 351 4.90 14.37 -24.61
CA PHE A 351 3.66 14.56 -23.86
C PHE A 351 3.67 15.91 -23.13
N MET A 352 4.71 16.17 -22.33
CA MET A 352 4.81 17.41 -21.57
C MET A 352 4.90 18.65 -22.46
N LYS A 353 5.70 18.58 -23.54
CA LYS A 353 5.77 19.67 -24.51
C LYS A 353 4.39 19.98 -25.11
N LYS A 354 3.69 18.95 -25.58
CA LYS A 354 2.33 19.10 -26.13
C LYS A 354 1.36 19.70 -25.11
N THR A 355 1.41 19.24 -23.86
CA THR A 355 0.53 19.72 -22.79
C THR A 355 0.79 21.19 -22.45
N VAL A 356 2.06 21.60 -22.37
CA VAL A 356 2.42 23.01 -22.14
C VAL A 356 1.94 23.90 -23.30
N GLU A 357 1.99 23.40 -24.54
CA GLU A 357 1.52 24.13 -25.72
C GLU A 357 -0.02 24.18 -25.81
N SER A 358 -0.72 23.09 -25.46
CA SER A 358 -2.17 22.99 -25.63
C SER A 358 -2.99 23.56 -24.47
N GLU A 359 -2.42 23.63 -23.27
CA GLU A 359 -3.12 24.07 -22.05
C GLU A 359 -2.52 25.38 -21.50
N PRO A 360 -2.93 26.56 -21.99
CA PRO A 360 -2.28 27.82 -21.65
C PRO A 360 -2.51 28.28 -20.20
N ASP A 361 -3.59 27.85 -19.56
CA ASP A 361 -3.94 28.26 -18.20
C ASP A 361 -3.58 27.20 -17.14
N LYS A 362 -2.92 26.11 -17.56
CA LYS A 362 -2.54 25.01 -16.67
C LYS A 362 -1.33 25.39 -15.83
N LYS A 363 -1.36 24.97 -14.56
CA LYS A 363 -0.20 25.09 -13.67
C LYS A 363 0.69 23.86 -13.75
N PHE A 364 1.98 24.10 -13.80
CA PHE A 364 3.02 23.09 -13.87
C PHE A 364 3.97 23.19 -12.69
N VAL A 365 4.25 22.02 -12.10
CA VAL A 365 5.19 21.87 -11.00
C VAL A 365 6.29 20.89 -11.37
N GLY A 366 7.54 21.23 -11.07
CA GLY A 366 8.70 20.39 -11.41
C GLY A 366 9.70 20.30 -10.26
N ILE A 367 10.06 19.07 -9.85
CA ILE A 367 11.07 18.82 -8.81
C ILE A 367 12.21 18.00 -9.42
N CYS A 368 13.45 18.45 -9.28
CA CYS A 368 14.67 17.83 -9.81
C CYS A 368 14.56 17.44 -11.30
N PHE A 369 14.39 16.16 -11.62
CA PHE A 369 14.12 15.69 -12.99
C PHE A 369 12.93 16.42 -13.62
N GLY A 370 11.86 16.65 -12.86
CA GLY A 370 10.70 17.42 -13.31
C GLY A 370 10.99 18.87 -13.62
N HIS A 371 11.88 19.53 -12.86
CA HIS A 371 12.33 20.89 -13.18
C HIS A 371 12.99 20.95 -14.56
N GLN A 372 13.84 19.98 -14.87
CA GLN A 372 14.54 19.88 -16.15
C GLN A 372 13.57 19.52 -17.30
N VAL A 373 12.60 18.63 -17.06
CA VAL A 373 11.55 18.32 -18.04
C VAL A 373 10.72 19.56 -18.36
N MET A 374 10.34 20.35 -17.35
CA MET A 374 9.58 21.58 -17.57
C MET A 374 10.40 22.63 -18.31
N ALA A 375 11.70 22.73 -18.03
CA ALA A 375 12.60 23.61 -18.75
C ALA A 375 12.63 23.27 -20.25
N LEU A 376 12.82 21.99 -20.59
CA LEU A 376 12.78 21.52 -21.98
C LEU A 376 11.42 21.77 -22.65
N ALA A 377 10.31 21.54 -21.92
CA ALA A 377 8.96 21.79 -22.44
C ALA A 377 8.70 23.28 -22.72
N HIS A 378 9.41 24.19 -22.03
CA HIS A 378 9.36 25.63 -22.26
C HIS A 378 10.47 26.13 -23.22
N GLY A 379 11.21 25.23 -23.88
CA GLY A 379 12.21 25.58 -24.88
C GLY A 379 13.59 25.96 -24.33
N LEU A 380 13.83 25.74 -23.03
CA LEU A 380 15.14 25.94 -22.41
C LEU A 380 16.04 24.71 -22.62
N SER A 381 17.35 24.87 -22.41
CA SER A 381 18.34 23.81 -22.55
C SER A 381 18.70 23.18 -21.21
N VAL A 382 18.97 21.87 -21.23
CA VAL A 382 19.39 21.08 -20.08
C VAL A 382 20.68 20.35 -20.44
N GLY A 383 21.62 20.28 -19.51
CA GLY A 383 22.91 19.62 -19.72
C GLY A 383 23.55 19.16 -18.42
N VAL A 384 24.69 18.48 -18.53
CA VAL A 384 25.51 18.10 -17.38
C VAL A 384 26.15 19.37 -16.79
N ASN A 385 26.21 19.47 -15.48
CA ASN A 385 26.90 20.51 -14.75
C ASN A 385 28.41 20.28 -14.81
N ASP A 386 29.13 21.22 -15.41
CA ASP A 386 30.58 21.14 -15.61
C ASP A 386 31.38 21.28 -14.29
N LYS A 387 30.72 21.76 -13.22
CA LYS A 387 31.30 21.93 -11.87
C LYS A 387 31.07 20.72 -10.95
N GLY A 388 30.47 19.64 -11.45
CA GLY A 388 30.27 18.39 -10.71
C GLY A 388 28.90 18.27 -10.05
N TYR A 389 28.77 17.30 -9.14
CA TYR A 389 27.52 17.02 -8.44
C TYR A 389 27.22 18.03 -7.33
N GLU A 390 25.96 18.43 -7.21
CA GLU A 390 25.42 18.98 -5.96
C GLU A 390 24.65 17.88 -5.23
N ASN A 391 25.14 17.53 -4.04
CA ASN A 391 24.60 16.47 -3.21
C ASN A 391 24.41 16.98 -1.76
N ALA A 392 23.37 16.48 -1.10
CA ALA A 392 23.01 16.82 0.28
C ALA A 392 22.56 18.29 0.46
N VAL A 393 22.50 18.75 1.71
CA VAL A 393 21.93 20.06 2.05
C VAL A 393 22.81 21.17 1.48
N THR A 394 22.26 21.95 0.56
CA THR A 394 22.94 23.10 -0.05
C THR A 394 22.12 24.37 0.18
N SER A 395 22.80 25.44 0.61
CA SER A 395 22.19 26.76 0.75
C SER A 395 22.11 27.45 -0.61
N ILE A 396 20.88 27.68 -1.07
CA ILE A 396 20.58 28.37 -2.32
C ILE A 396 20.46 29.87 -2.02
N GLN A 397 21.19 30.68 -2.80
CA GLN A 397 21.04 32.13 -2.77
C GLN A 397 19.84 32.52 -3.62
N LEU A 398 18.82 33.12 -3.02
CA LEU A 398 17.58 33.43 -3.71
C LEU A 398 17.70 34.69 -4.56
N SER A 399 17.13 34.63 -5.76
CA SER A 399 16.93 35.81 -6.62
C SER A 399 15.85 36.71 -6.02
N GLU A 400 15.65 37.91 -6.58
CA GLU A 400 14.53 38.77 -6.18
C GLU A 400 13.16 38.08 -6.29
N MET A 401 12.98 37.18 -7.26
CA MET A 401 11.76 36.37 -7.34
C MET A 401 11.73 35.27 -6.27
N GLY A 402 12.85 34.57 -6.05
CA GLY A 402 12.97 33.58 -4.99
C GLY A 402 12.66 34.13 -3.60
N LYS A 403 13.18 35.33 -3.30
CA LYS A 403 12.91 36.04 -2.04
C LYS A 403 11.42 36.35 -1.85
N ARG A 404 10.70 36.67 -2.93
CA ARG A 404 9.25 36.91 -2.87
C ARG A 404 8.46 35.64 -2.58
N ILE A 405 8.80 34.52 -3.22
CA ILE A 405 8.03 33.27 -3.09
C ILE A 405 8.37 32.49 -1.82
N PHE A 406 9.59 32.63 -1.28
CA PHE A 406 10.02 31.94 -0.06
C PHE A 406 10.11 32.85 1.18
N LYS A 407 10.00 34.17 1.01
CA LYS A 407 10.05 35.17 2.10
C LYS A 407 11.34 35.12 2.93
N GLN A 408 12.46 34.78 2.29
CA GLN A 408 13.79 34.71 2.90
C GLN A 408 14.88 34.99 1.87
N ASP A 409 16.10 35.33 2.30
CA ASP A 409 17.23 35.62 1.41
C ASP A 409 17.94 34.37 0.88
N THR A 410 17.92 33.30 1.65
CA THR A 410 18.53 32.01 1.33
C THR A 410 17.60 30.87 1.73
N ILE A 411 17.70 29.73 1.05
CA ILE A 411 16.96 28.52 1.42
C ILE A 411 17.88 27.30 1.38
N ALA A 412 17.89 26.49 2.44
CA ALA A 412 18.69 25.27 2.52
C ALA A 412 17.85 24.06 2.12
N LEU A 413 18.13 23.47 0.96
CA LEU A 413 17.41 22.30 0.43
C LEU A 413 18.35 21.14 0.10
N ASN A 414 17.84 19.90 0.15
CA ASN A 414 18.60 18.73 -0.27
C ASN A 414 18.78 18.73 -1.79
N GLN A 415 20.02 18.52 -2.24
CA GLN A 415 20.38 18.38 -3.65
C GLN A 415 20.78 16.93 -3.96
N SER A 416 20.57 16.50 -5.19
CA SER A 416 21.01 15.20 -5.71
C SER A 416 21.08 15.23 -7.23
N HIS A 417 21.84 16.17 -7.79
CA HIS A 417 21.88 16.33 -9.24
C HIS A 417 23.28 16.68 -9.76
N CYS A 418 23.56 16.18 -10.96
CA CYS A 418 24.65 16.62 -11.82
C CYS A 418 24.17 17.15 -13.16
N TRP A 419 22.86 17.09 -13.41
CA TRP A 419 22.23 17.74 -14.56
C TRP A 419 21.59 19.04 -14.09
N GLU A 420 21.58 20.04 -14.96
CA GLU A 420 21.06 21.37 -14.68
C GLU A 420 20.40 21.97 -15.91
N VAL A 421 19.54 22.96 -15.67
CA VAL A 421 19.09 23.88 -16.71
C VAL A 421 20.23 24.85 -16.99
N LYS A 422 20.63 24.96 -18.26
CA LYS A 422 21.74 25.82 -18.66
C LYS A 422 21.29 27.28 -18.70
N GLU A 423 22.23 28.17 -18.41
CA GLU A 423 22.01 29.62 -18.52
C GLU A 423 21.64 29.99 -19.97
N GLY A 424 20.72 30.93 -20.10
CA GLY A 424 20.21 31.38 -21.39
C GLY A 424 19.10 32.42 -21.20
N ASP A 425 18.48 32.80 -22.31
CA ASP A 425 17.31 33.67 -22.27
C ASP A 425 16.10 32.90 -21.71
N LEU A 426 15.66 33.29 -20.51
CA LEU A 426 14.50 32.71 -19.84
C LEU A 426 13.18 33.35 -20.31
N GLY A 427 13.23 34.37 -21.16
CA GLY A 427 12.07 35.12 -21.62
C GLY A 427 11.27 35.69 -20.44
N LYS A 428 10.04 35.20 -20.25
CA LYS A 428 9.15 35.62 -19.14
C LYS A 428 9.37 34.82 -17.85
N ILE A 429 10.09 33.70 -17.94
CA ILE A 429 10.35 32.83 -16.80
C ILE A 429 11.45 33.46 -15.96
N GLN A 430 11.31 33.40 -14.64
CA GLN A 430 12.26 33.99 -13.70
C GLN A 430 13.02 32.88 -12.99
N ASN A 431 14.33 33.06 -12.85
CA ASN A 431 15.15 32.20 -12.01
C ASN A 431 14.77 32.40 -10.54
N VAL A 432 14.64 31.33 -9.79
CA VAL A 432 14.33 31.34 -8.35
C VAL A 432 15.58 31.57 -7.50
N GLY A 433 16.75 31.09 -7.94
CA GLY A 433 17.99 31.23 -7.17
C GLY A 433 19.16 30.50 -7.81
N SER A 434 20.31 30.61 -7.17
CA SER A 434 21.54 29.97 -7.62
C SER A 434 22.39 29.47 -6.46
N THR A 435 23.30 28.57 -6.77
CA THR A 435 24.35 28.06 -5.88
C THR A 435 25.71 28.26 -6.55
N ALA A 436 26.78 27.85 -5.87
CA ALA A 436 28.12 27.91 -6.46
C ALA A 436 28.24 27.04 -7.73
N ASN A 437 27.58 25.87 -7.76
CA ASN A 437 27.71 24.95 -8.89
C ASN A 437 26.58 25.12 -9.91
N THR A 438 25.35 25.45 -9.51
CA THR A 438 24.21 25.56 -10.43
C THR A 438 23.58 26.94 -10.46
N ALA A 439 23.54 27.51 -11.66
CA ALA A 439 23.07 28.87 -11.89
C ALA A 439 21.55 29.02 -11.78
N ILE A 440 20.79 27.99 -12.17
CA ILE A 440 19.33 27.98 -12.16
C ILE A 440 18.87 26.88 -11.22
N GLN A 441 18.51 27.25 -9.99
CA GLN A 441 17.99 26.32 -8.97
C GLN A 441 16.47 26.18 -9.02
N GLY A 442 15.79 26.97 -9.83
CA GLY A 442 14.35 26.89 -10.01
C GLY A 442 13.85 27.87 -11.06
N LEU A 443 12.69 27.57 -11.62
CA LEU A 443 12.00 28.40 -12.61
C LEU A 443 10.63 28.76 -12.07
N TYR A 444 10.29 30.04 -12.17
CA TYR A 444 8.99 30.56 -11.75
C TYR A 444 8.36 31.43 -12.84
N LEU A 445 7.11 31.13 -13.16
CA LEU A 445 6.23 31.95 -13.99
C LEU A 445 4.90 32.09 -13.25
N PRO A 446 4.52 33.31 -12.80
CA PRO A 446 3.31 33.50 -12.00
C PRO A 446 2.07 32.85 -12.61
N GLY A 447 1.34 32.07 -11.81
CA GLY A 447 0.12 31.38 -12.23
C GLY A 447 0.32 30.22 -13.21
N ARG A 448 1.56 29.86 -13.57
CA ARG A 448 1.82 28.86 -14.62
C ARG A 448 2.94 27.87 -14.32
N LEU A 449 4.07 28.30 -13.78
CA LEU A 449 5.23 27.42 -13.56
C LEU A 449 5.84 27.67 -12.18
N TRP A 450 6.05 26.60 -11.42
CA TRP A 450 6.86 26.60 -10.21
C TRP A 450 7.75 25.37 -10.22
N THR A 451 9.06 25.54 -10.15
CA THR A 451 9.97 24.39 -10.17
C THR A 451 11.19 24.61 -9.29
N LEU A 452 11.74 23.51 -8.78
CA LEU A 452 12.99 23.48 -8.02
C LEU A 452 13.88 22.34 -8.52
N GLN A 453 15.17 22.61 -8.62
CA GLN A 453 16.19 21.61 -8.94
C GLN A 453 16.49 20.70 -7.72
N SER A 454 16.22 21.19 -6.52
CA SER A 454 16.37 20.49 -5.25
C SER A 454 15.24 19.51 -4.94
N HIS A 455 15.44 18.71 -3.89
CA HIS A 455 14.50 17.73 -3.32
C HIS A 455 14.01 18.18 -1.94
N PRO A 456 13.06 19.13 -1.86
CA PRO A 456 12.46 19.52 -0.58
C PRO A 456 11.70 18.37 0.10
N GLU A 457 11.33 17.32 -0.63
CA GLU A 457 10.67 16.13 -0.13
C GLU A 457 11.59 15.12 0.58
N PHE A 458 12.92 15.26 0.43
CA PHE A 458 13.88 14.35 1.05
C PHE A 458 14.18 14.73 2.49
N ASP A 459 13.90 13.82 3.43
CA ASP A 459 14.42 13.90 4.79
C ASP A 459 15.89 13.41 4.86
N LYS A 460 16.49 13.49 6.04
CA LYS A 460 17.88 13.06 6.27
C LYS A 460 18.13 11.60 5.82
N LYS A 461 17.19 10.68 6.10
CA LYS A 461 17.34 9.25 5.81
C LYS A 461 17.20 8.97 4.32
N ALA A 462 16.27 9.66 3.65
CA ALA A 462 16.15 9.60 2.20
C ALA A 462 17.45 10.06 1.55
N MET A 463 18.03 11.16 2.04
CA MET A 463 19.31 11.68 1.53
C MET A 463 20.48 10.73 1.81
N GLU A 464 20.58 10.12 2.99
CA GLU A 464 21.59 9.08 3.29
C GLU A 464 21.55 7.96 2.23
N ARG A 465 20.34 7.48 1.91
CA ARG A 465 20.18 6.41 0.91
C ARG A 465 20.54 6.87 -0.50
N VAL A 466 20.24 8.11 -0.85
CA VAL A 466 20.61 8.69 -2.14
C VAL A 466 22.13 8.80 -2.26
N LEU A 467 22.83 9.26 -1.22
CA LEU A 467 24.29 9.34 -1.19
C LEU A 467 24.95 7.96 -1.38
N GLU A 468 24.39 6.90 -0.80
CA GLU A 468 24.87 5.54 -1.04
C GLU A 468 24.70 5.10 -2.50
N LEU A 469 23.62 5.52 -3.15
CA LEU A 469 23.34 5.19 -4.55
C LEU A 469 24.21 5.99 -5.52
N THR A 470 24.53 7.25 -5.21
CA THR A 470 25.38 8.12 -6.04
C THR A 470 26.87 7.95 -5.78
N ARG A 471 27.27 7.28 -4.69
CA ARG A 471 28.69 7.02 -4.35
C ARG A 471 29.53 6.47 -5.52
N PRO A 472 29.05 5.54 -6.37
CA PRO A 472 29.83 5.06 -7.51
C PRO A 472 30.09 6.12 -8.60
N GLU A 473 29.33 7.22 -8.60
CA GLU A 473 29.36 8.28 -9.62
C GLU A 473 30.15 9.52 -9.19
N ILE A 474 30.57 9.59 -7.92
CA ILE A 474 31.29 10.74 -7.33
C ILE A 474 32.61 10.29 -6.70
N SER A 475 33.54 11.23 -6.51
CA SER A 475 34.78 10.96 -5.79
C SER A 475 34.53 10.69 -4.31
N GLU A 476 35.44 9.96 -3.65
CA GLU A 476 35.33 9.68 -2.22
C GLU A 476 35.37 10.97 -1.37
N GLU A 477 36.09 12.01 -1.83
CA GLU A 477 36.10 13.32 -1.18
C GLU A 477 34.74 14.02 -1.26
N GLU A 478 34.11 14.04 -2.44
CA GLU A 478 32.75 14.57 -2.62
C GLU A 478 31.73 13.79 -1.80
N TYR A 479 31.86 12.46 -1.72
CA TYR A 479 31.00 11.62 -0.90
C TYR A 479 31.11 11.96 0.59
N LEU A 480 32.34 12.03 1.12
CA LEU A 480 32.56 12.35 2.53
C LEU A 480 32.07 13.75 2.89
N LYS A 481 32.27 14.72 1.98
CA LYS A 481 31.72 16.07 2.13
C LYS A 481 30.19 16.05 2.16
N ALA A 482 29.55 15.38 1.21
CA ALA A 482 28.09 15.28 1.16
C ALA A 482 27.49 14.57 2.38
N VAL A 483 28.19 13.57 2.94
CA VAL A 483 27.81 12.93 4.21
C VAL A 483 27.89 13.91 5.38
N ALA A 484 28.93 14.75 5.43
CA ALA A 484 29.07 15.79 6.46
C ALA A 484 27.99 16.88 6.32
N ASP A 485 27.66 17.27 5.09
CA ASP A 485 26.67 18.29 4.77
C ASP A 485 25.21 17.80 4.94
N ASN A 486 24.97 16.48 5.04
CA ASN A 486 23.66 15.90 5.33
C ASN A 486 23.24 16.05 6.81
N THR A 487 23.11 17.31 7.23
CA THR A 487 22.75 17.69 8.61
C THR A 487 21.29 17.41 8.95
N GLY A 488 20.43 17.22 7.95
CA GLY A 488 18.97 17.11 8.10
C GLY A 488 18.27 18.45 8.42
N LYS A 489 19.00 19.56 8.49
CA LYS A 489 18.44 20.90 8.65
C LYS A 489 18.07 21.45 7.28
N VAL A 490 16.80 21.34 6.91
CA VAL A 490 16.31 21.65 5.57
C VAL A 490 15.04 22.48 5.69
N ASP A 491 14.92 23.53 4.89
CA ASP A 491 13.78 24.45 4.87
C ASP A 491 12.58 23.86 4.10
N GLN A 492 12.27 22.58 4.35
CA GLN A 492 11.23 21.84 3.64
C GLN A 492 9.86 22.51 3.76
N GLN A 493 9.55 23.02 4.96
CA GLN A 493 8.26 23.64 5.24
C GLN A 493 8.09 24.95 4.46
N VAL A 494 9.16 25.74 4.31
CA VAL A 494 9.14 26.98 3.54
C VAL A 494 8.90 26.69 2.06
N ALA A 495 9.58 25.67 1.51
CA ALA A 495 9.35 25.23 0.14
C ALA A 495 7.92 24.72 -0.07
N LEU A 496 7.39 23.98 0.91
CA LEU A 496 6.04 23.41 0.87
C LEU A 496 4.96 24.49 0.96
N GLU A 497 5.13 25.50 1.82
CA GLU A 497 4.22 26.64 1.92
C GLU A 497 4.19 27.46 0.63
N SER A 498 5.36 27.73 0.03
CA SER A 498 5.46 28.42 -1.26
C SER A 498 4.75 27.65 -2.39
N LEU A 499 4.94 26.34 -2.43
CA LEU A 499 4.25 25.49 -3.40
C LEU A 499 2.74 25.45 -3.16
N ALA A 500 2.31 25.38 -1.89
CA ALA A 500 0.89 25.41 -1.54
C ALA A 500 0.23 26.72 -1.97
N ASP A 501 0.90 27.86 -1.78
CA ASP A 501 0.42 29.17 -2.24
C ASP A 501 0.28 29.19 -3.77
N PHE A 502 1.26 28.66 -4.51
CA PHE A 502 1.18 28.58 -5.98
C PHE A 502 0.06 27.65 -6.47
N VAL A 503 -0.10 26.48 -5.85
CA VAL A 503 -1.12 25.50 -6.23
C VAL A 503 -2.52 26.04 -5.98
N LEU A 504 -2.72 26.75 -4.86
CA LEU A 504 -4.03 27.24 -4.42
C LEU A 504 -4.39 28.66 -4.91
N SER A 505 -3.45 29.41 -5.51
CA SER A 505 -3.70 30.77 -6.04
C SER A 505 -4.52 30.77 -7.32
#